data_AF-A0A2A4LH22-F1
#
_entry.id   AF-A0A2A4LH22-F1
#
_cell.length_a   1.000
_cell.length_b   1.000
_cell.length_c   1.000
_cell.angle_alpha   90.00
_cell.angle_beta   90.00
_cell.angle_gamma   90.00
#
_symmetry.space_group_name_H-M   'P 1'
#
loop_
_entity.id
_entity.type
_entity.pdbx_description
1 polymer ?
#
loop_
_entity_poly.entity_id
_entity_poly.type
_entity_poly.pdbx_seq_one_letter_code
_entity_poly.pdbx_strand_id
1 'polypeptide(L)'
;MAKRTRKKDQNIHPVGKKLLWVEDSGNISLMIKVLAVFCGLLFLANLFVHLHGHFAVEAIPGFYGIYGFIAFAFIVIATKYLREVIGRKEDYYAPDVVDSEAYPESELDKKEHGDV
;
A
#
# COMPACT_ATOMS: atom_id res chain seq x y z
N MET A 1 7.28 11.90 -18.77
CA MET A 1 6.68 11.80 -17.42
C MET A 1 5.95 13.11 -17.12
N ALA A 2 4.64 13.15 -17.31
CA ALA A 2 3.84 14.35 -17.13
C ALA A 2 3.66 14.67 -15.64
N LYS A 3 3.97 15.90 -15.23
CA LYS A 3 3.65 16.42 -13.89
C LYS A 3 2.13 16.60 -13.80
N ARG A 4 1.44 15.70 -13.09
CA ARG A 4 0.01 15.80 -12.77
C ARG A 4 -0.23 17.10 -11.98
N THR A 5 -0.85 18.09 -12.61
CA THR A 5 -1.21 19.36 -11.94
C THR A 5 -2.46 19.15 -11.09
N ARG A 6 -2.32 19.26 -9.76
CA ARG A 6 -3.36 19.03 -8.76
C ARG A 6 -4.48 20.07 -8.89
N LYS A 7 -5.70 19.65 -9.24
CA LYS A 7 -6.89 20.51 -9.23
C LYS A 7 -7.24 20.84 -7.78
N LYS A 8 -7.41 22.13 -7.46
CA LYS A 8 -7.59 22.60 -6.08
C LYS A 8 -9.03 22.35 -5.64
N ASP A 9 -9.19 21.53 -4.61
CA ASP A 9 -10.47 21.12 -4.02
C ASP A 9 -11.29 22.31 -3.52
N GLN A 10 -12.34 22.67 -4.26
CA GLN A 10 -13.16 23.83 -3.92
C GLN A 10 -14.27 23.52 -2.89
N ASN A 11 -14.52 22.25 -2.54
CA ASN A 11 -15.58 21.85 -1.60
C ASN A 11 -15.22 20.64 -0.71
N ILE A 12 -14.16 20.74 0.10
CA ILE A 12 -13.83 19.71 1.10
C ILE A 12 -14.13 20.22 2.49
N HIS A 13 -14.93 19.45 3.24
CA HIS A 13 -15.24 19.71 4.65
C HIS A 13 -13.92 19.89 5.45
N PRO A 14 -13.82 20.82 6.41
CA PRO A 14 -12.58 21.12 7.13
C PRO A 14 -11.89 19.89 7.76
N VAL A 15 -12.66 18.88 8.14
CA VAL A 15 -12.15 17.59 8.62
C VAL A 15 -11.49 16.77 7.50
N GLY A 16 -12.09 16.73 6.31
CA GLY A 16 -11.52 16.06 5.14
C GLY A 16 -10.19 16.67 4.75
N LYS A 17 -10.07 18.00 4.81
CA LYS A 17 -8.81 18.69 4.50
C LYS A 17 -7.66 18.31 5.46
N LYS A 18 -7.96 18.03 6.73
CA LYS A 18 -6.97 17.54 7.69
C LYS A 18 -6.55 16.09 7.39
N LEU A 19 -7.48 15.23 7.00
CA LEU A 19 -7.19 13.84 6.65
C LEU A 19 -6.34 13.72 5.37
N LEU A 20 -6.58 14.58 4.38
CA LEU A 20 -5.90 14.53 3.07
C LEU A 20 -4.45 15.06 3.10
N TRP A 21 -3.96 15.48 4.26
CA TRP A 21 -2.56 15.87 4.43
C TRP A 21 -1.58 14.75 4.01
N VAL A 22 -1.95 13.48 4.21
CA VAL A 22 -1.16 12.32 3.77
C VAL A 22 -1.12 12.19 2.25
N GLU A 23 -2.12 12.66 1.51
CA GLU A 23 -2.17 12.50 0.05
C GLU A 23 -1.22 13.44 -0.70
N ASP A 24 -0.59 14.38 0.01
CA ASP A 24 0.44 15.20 -0.62
C ASP A 24 1.65 14.36 -0.99
N SER A 25 1.99 14.33 -2.28
CA SER A 25 3.13 13.57 -2.79
C SER A 25 4.45 13.89 -2.07
N GLY A 26 4.61 15.11 -1.56
CA GLY A 26 5.75 15.49 -0.74
C GLY A 26 5.77 14.73 0.58
N ASN A 27 4.64 14.67 1.28
CA ASN A 27 4.49 14.01 2.58
C ASN A 27 4.59 12.48 2.47
N ILE A 28 4.01 11.87 1.42
CA ILE A 28 4.19 10.44 1.14
C ILE A 28 5.67 10.11 0.95
N SER A 29 6.37 10.91 0.14
CA SER A 29 7.80 10.70 -0.09
C SER A 29 8.64 10.85 1.19
N LEU A 30 8.25 11.77 2.07
CA LEU A 30 8.87 11.94 3.38
C LEU A 30 8.61 10.73 4.28
N MET A 31 7.37 10.26 4.37
CA MET A 31 7.00 9.09 5.17
C MET A 31 7.77 7.84 4.73
N ILE A 32 7.87 7.60 3.42
CA ILE A 32 8.65 6.49 2.87
C ILE A 32 10.13 6.63 3.23
N LYS A 33 10.71 7.83 3.12
CA LYS A 33 12.11 8.09 3.50
C LYS A 33 12.34 7.87 5.00
N VAL A 34 11.45 8.37 5.86
CA VAL A 34 11.53 8.19 7.31
C VAL A 34 11.47 6.71 7.67
N LEU A 35 10.54 5.96 7.07
CA LEU A 35 10.44 4.52 7.26
C LEU A 35 11.71 3.81 6.80
N ALA A 36 12.24 4.15 5.62
CA ALA A 36 13.46 3.56 5.10
C ALA A 36 14.68 3.81 6.00
N VAL A 37 14.82 5.04 6.52
CA VAL A 37 15.86 5.38 7.50
C VAL A 37 15.68 4.58 8.79
N PHE A 38 14.46 4.45 9.29
CA PHE A 38 14.16 3.69 10.51
C PHE A 38 14.48 2.19 10.33
N CYS A 39 14.10 1.60 9.20
CA CYS A 39 14.48 0.22 8.86
C CYS A 39 16.00 0.04 8.78
N GLY A 40 16.72 0.97 8.15
CA GLY A 40 18.18 0.94 8.09
C GLY A 40 18.82 1.02 9.47
N LEU A 41 18.29 1.87 10.35
CA LEU A 41 18.79 2.02 11.72
C LEU A 41 18.55 0.76 12.57
N LEU A 42 17.37 0.14 12.47
CA LEU A 42 17.08 -1.14 13.11
C LEU A 42 17.98 -2.27 12.58
N PHE A 43 18.27 -2.28 11.28
CA PHE A 43 19.18 -3.24 10.68
C PHE A 43 20.60 -3.08 11.23
N LEU A 44 21.11 -1.85 11.31
CA LEU A 44 22.41 -1.56 11.90
C LEU A 44 22.45 -1.95 13.38
N ALA A 45 21.41 -1.63 14.16
CA ALA A 45 21.31 -2.01 15.56
C ALA A 45 21.40 -3.54 15.75
N ASN A 46 20.79 -4.30 14.84
CA ASN A 46 20.82 -5.77 14.87
C ASN A 46 22.21 -6.37 14.58
N LEU A 47 23.12 -5.61 13.94
CA LEU A 47 24.51 -6.06 13.75
C LEU A 47 25.32 -6.03 15.05
N PHE A 48 24.95 -5.18 16.00
CA PHE A 48 25.62 -5.05 17.30
C PHE A 48 25.09 -6.02 18.36
N VAL A 49 23.91 -6.61 18.15
CA VAL A 49 23.30 -7.55 19.10
C VAL A 49 23.68 -8.99 18.72
N HIS A 50 24.49 -9.64 19.55
CA HIS A 50 24.78 -11.06 19.41
C HIS A 50 23.64 -11.91 19.96
N LEU A 51 22.70 -12.31 19.09
CA LEU A 51 21.72 -13.33 19.41
C LEU A 51 22.41 -14.69 19.52
N HIS A 52 22.28 -15.36 20.67
CA HIS A 52 22.73 -16.74 20.84
C HIS A 52 21.72 -17.67 20.16
N GLY A 53 21.95 -17.93 18.88
CA GLY A 53 21.18 -18.89 18.12
C GLY A 53 21.49 -20.32 18.50
N HIS A 54 20.48 -21.20 18.41
CA HIS A 54 20.65 -22.64 18.64
C HIS A 54 21.37 -23.33 17.47
N PHE A 55 21.35 -22.70 16.28
CA PHE A 55 21.97 -23.21 15.07
C PHE A 55 23.16 -22.34 14.63
N ALA A 56 24.19 -22.97 14.05
CA ALA A 56 25.39 -22.26 13.58
C ALA A 56 25.11 -21.14 12.56
N VAL A 57 23.99 -21.22 11.83
CA VAL A 57 23.56 -20.22 10.85
C VAL A 57 22.99 -18.96 11.52
N GLU A 58 22.43 -19.11 12.72
CA GLU A 58 21.85 -18.00 13.50
C GLU A 58 22.93 -17.16 14.21
N ALA A 59 24.15 -17.69 14.32
CA ALA A 59 25.30 -16.96 14.85
C ALA A 59 25.84 -15.89 13.88
N ILE A 60 25.35 -15.85 12.64
CA ILE A 60 25.74 -14.84 11.65
C ILE A 60 25.14 -13.48 12.07
N PRO A 61 25.96 -12.44 12.28
CA PRO A 61 25.47 -11.13 12.65
C PRO A 61 24.53 -10.59 11.58
N GLY A 62 23.33 -10.15 11.99
CA GLY A 62 22.30 -9.63 11.09
C GLY A 62 21.37 -10.66 10.45
N PHE A 63 21.54 -11.96 10.71
CA PHE A 63 20.70 -13.03 10.13
C PHE A 63 19.20 -12.76 10.28
N TYR A 64 18.73 -12.49 11.50
CA TYR A 64 17.31 -12.25 11.79
C TYR A 64 16.75 -11.00 11.10
N GLY A 65 17.58 -9.97 10.91
CA GLY A 65 17.17 -8.73 10.24
C GLY A 65 16.94 -8.95 8.75
N ILE A 66 17.87 -9.68 8.10
CA ILE A 66 17.73 -10.07 6.69
C ILE A 66 16.54 -11.02 6.52
N TYR A 67 16.42 -12.04 7.38
CA TYR A 67 15.35 -13.01 7.33
C TYR A 67 13.96 -12.37 7.46
N GLY A 68 13.78 -11.51 8.46
CA GLY A 68 12.52 -10.78 8.66
C GLY A 68 12.16 -9.87 7.47
N PHE A 69 13.15 -9.17 6.91
CA PHE A 69 12.96 -8.35 5.72
C PHE A 69 12.52 -9.18 4.51
N ILE A 70 13.20 -10.32 4.25
CA ILE A 70 12.85 -11.23 3.15
C ILE A 70 11.45 -11.80 3.35
N ALA A 71 11.11 -12.27 4.55
CA ALA A 71 9.81 -12.83 4.86
C ALA A 71 8.68 -11.80 4.62
N PHE A 72 8.86 -10.56 5.06
CA PHE A 72 7.86 -9.52 4.85
C PHE A 72 7.75 -9.11 3.37
N ALA A 73 8.88 -8.93 2.68
CA ALA A 73 8.90 -8.62 1.24
C ALA A 73 8.21 -9.73 0.43
N PHE A 74 8.44 -11.00 0.78
CA PHE A 74 7.78 -12.14 0.18
C PHE A 74 6.26 -12.06 0.34
N ILE A 75 5.74 -11.77 1.53
CA ILE A 75 4.29 -11.64 1.77
C ILE A 75 3.67 -10.52 0.91
N VAL A 76 4.33 -9.37 0.80
CA VAL A 76 3.83 -8.24 -0.02
C VAL A 76 3.76 -8.62 -1.49
N ILE A 77 4.81 -9.24 -2.02
CA ILE A 77 4.86 -9.72 -3.41
C ILE A 77 3.81 -10.80 -3.65
N ALA A 78 3.73 -11.78 -2.75
CA ALA A 78 2.76 -12.87 -2.82
C ALA A 78 1.32 -12.36 -2.80
N THR A 79 1.02 -11.37 -1.96
CA THR A 79 -0.32 -10.74 -1.89
C THR A 79 -0.66 -10.03 -3.20
N LYS A 80 0.30 -9.32 -3.79
CA LYS A 80 0.10 -8.66 -5.08
C LYS A 80 -0.17 -9.67 -6.19
N TYR A 81 0.59 -10.77 -6.23
CA TYR A 81 0.36 -11.84 -7.19
C TYR A 81 -0.98 -12.54 -6.96
N LEU A 82 -1.32 -12.83 -5.71
CA LEU A 82 -2.60 -13.45 -5.34
C LEU A 82 -3.77 -12.58 -5.77
N ARG A 83 -3.70 -11.26 -5.54
CA ARG A 83 -4.72 -10.30 -6.00
C ARG A 83 -4.94 -10.34 -7.51
N GLU A 84 -3.88 -10.50 -8.29
CA GLU A 84 -4.00 -10.64 -9.75
C GLU A 84 -4.70 -11.95 -10.14
N VAL A 85 -4.38 -13.05 -9.44
CA VAL A 85 -4.94 -14.38 -9.72
C VAL A 85 -6.42 -14.49 -9.32
N ILE A 86 -6.78 -13.97 -8.14
CA ILE A 86 -8.16 -14.05 -7.61
C ILE A 86 -9.03 -12.86 -8.02
N GLY A 87 -8.42 -11.80 -8.57
CA GLY A 87 -9.10 -10.57 -8.93
C GLY A 87 -10.22 -10.84 -9.91
N ARG A 88 -11.44 -10.43 -9.55
CA ARG A 88 -12.61 -10.48 -10.42
C ARG A 88 -12.97 -9.06 -10.84
N LYS A 89 -13.58 -8.96 -12.03
CA LYS A 89 -14.13 -7.70 -12.50
C LYS A 89 -15.28 -7.26 -11.60
N GLU A 90 -15.52 -5.96 -11.53
CA GLU A 90 -16.58 -5.37 -10.71
C GLU A 90 -17.98 -5.85 -11.14
N ASP A 91 -18.15 -6.19 -12.41
CA ASP A 91 -19.37 -6.67 -13.04
C ASP A 91 -19.51 -8.21 -13.04
N TYR A 92 -18.62 -8.94 -12.36
CA TYR A 92 -18.55 -10.41 -12.46
C TYR A 92 -19.87 -11.15 -12.17
N TYR A 93 -20.74 -10.62 -11.30
CA TYR A 93 -22.03 -11.23 -10.98
C TYR A 93 -23.22 -10.51 -11.63
N ALA A 94 -23.02 -9.35 -12.26
CA ALA A 94 -24.10 -8.55 -12.82
C ALA A 94 -24.98 -9.27 -13.87
N PRO A 95 -24.45 -10.11 -14.78
CA PRO A 95 -25.28 -10.69 -15.85
C PRO A 95 -26.19 -11.84 -15.40
N ASP A 96 -25.90 -12.52 -14.28
CA ASP A 96 -26.59 -13.75 -13.86
C ASP A 96 -27.46 -13.58 -12.59
N VAL A 97 -27.60 -12.36 -12.05
CA VAL A 97 -28.44 -12.12 -10.87
C VAL A 97 -29.92 -12.01 -11.26
N VAL A 98 -30.77 -12.78 -10.58
CA VAL A 98 -32.23 -12.88 -10.83
C VAL A 98 -32.94 -11.54 -10.65
N ASP A 99 -32.39 -10.66 -9.80
CA ASP A 99 -32.88 -9.32 -9.51
C ASP A 99 -31.93 -8.24 -10.05
N SER A 100 -31.38 -8.41 -11.28
CA SER A 100 -30.59 -7.38 -11.95
C SER A 100 -31.51 -6.21 -12.39
N GLU A 101 -31.95 -5.37 -11.47
CA GLU A 101 -32.57 -4.11 -11.85
C GLU A 101 -31.50 -3.17 -12.40
N ALA A 102 -31.78 -2.54 -13.55
CA ALA A 102 -30.96 -1.45 -14.04
C ALA A 102 -31.08 -0.29 -13.03
N TYR A 103 -30.06 -0.12 -12.19
CA TYR A 103 -30.06 0.92 -11.17
C TYR A 103 -30.27 2.29 -11.84
N PRO A 104 -31.18 3.13 -11.32
CA PRO A 104 -31.52 4.39 -11.97
C PRO A 104 -30.28 5.28 -12.10
N GLU A 105 -30.00 5.71 -13.34
CA GLU A 105 -28.85 6.55 -13.69
C GLU A 105 -28.79 7.86 -12.88
N SER A 106 -29.94 8.35 -12.40
CA SER A 106 -30.04 9.54 -11.55
C SER A 106 -29.47 9.37 -10.15
N GLU A 107 -29.37 8.14 -9.64
CA GLU A 107 -28.82 7.83 -8.31
C GLU A 107 -27.39 7.29 -8.37
N LEU A 108 -26.90 6.98 -9.58
CA LEU A 108 -25.50 6.65 -9.79
C LEU A 108 -24.63 7.92 -9.66
N ASP A 109 -23.86 8.01 -8.59
CA ASP A 109 -22.78 8.99 -8.42
C ASP A 109 -21.59 8.62 -9.33
N LYS A 110 -21.82 8.63 -10.65
CA LYS A 110 -20.79 8.46 -11.69
C LYS A 110 -19.89 9.69 -11.67
N LYS A 111 -18.93 9.69 -10.76
CA LYS A 111 -17.81 10.63 -10.82
C LYS A 111 -16.93 10.21 -11.98
N GLU A 112 -16.78 11.07 -12.98
CA GLU A 112 -15.82 10.89 -14.07
C GLU A 112 -14.41 10.94 -13.46
N HIS A 113 -13.90 9.78 -13.06
CA HIS A 113 -12.50 9.62 -12.71
C HIS A 113 -11.74 9.55 -14.02
N GLY A 114 -11.09 10.67 -14.38
CA GLY A 114 -10.26 10.76 -15.58
C GLY A 114 -9.04 9.86 -15.44
N ASP A 115 -9.24 8.58 -15.72
CA ASP A 115 -8.19 7.57 -15.79
C ASP A 115 -7.56 7.60 -17.19
N VAL A 116 -6.67 8.58 -17.38
CA VAL A 116 -5.49 8.51 -18.26
C VAL A 116 -4.28 9.14 -17.58
#